data_AF-A0AAV0U8E2-F1
#
_entry.id   AF-A0AAV0U8E2-F1
#
_cell.length_a   1.000
_cell.length_b   1.000
_cell.length_c   1.000
_cell.angle_alpha   90.00
_cell.angle_beta   90.00
_cell.angle_gamma   90.00
#
_symmetry.space_group_name_H-M   'P 1'
#
loop_
_entity.id
_entity.type
_entity.pdbx_description
1 polymer ?
#
loop_
_entity_poly.entity_id
_entity_poly.type
_entity_poly.pdbx_seq_one_letter_code
_entity_poly.pdbx_strand_id
1 'polypeptide(L)'
;MLIVVSNGEISAHGATDLKPLDFDFSKANPHQVRLVCVNQRGPPHFRLGVGLLKRKAIVIYQYHSSDKSYTFLREFSTQDVPEAMSWYRNKMVVGYKTSYYLLNDKLGEATPINAPGIQDPTVFPVVKLLPKEEILVAVMDRVGIFVGFTGDAVAKNSITWSQSPQQVEFSSSYLMALAAESWCGDPSS
;
A
#
# COMPACT_ATOMS: atom_id res chain seq x y z
N MET A 1 -14.59 -12.14 7.00
CA MET A 1 -14.99 -10.76 6.66
C MET A 1 -14.23 -10.33 5.43
N LEU A 2 -14.87 -9.56 4.56
CA LEU A 2 -14.28 -8.95 3.37
C LEU A 2 -14.36 -7.44 3.51
N ILE A 3 -13.27 -6.75 3.21
CA ILE A 3 -13.24 -5.30 3.07
C ILE A 3 -13.27 -5.00 1.57
N VAL A 4 -14.23 -4.19 1.14
CA VAL A 4 -14.44 -3.86 -0.27
C VAL A 4 -14.25 -2.36 -0.43
N VAL A 5 -13.53 -1.98 -1.48
CA VAL A 5 -13.46 -0.60 -1.95
C VAL A 5 -14.14 -0.53 -3.31
N SER A 6 -15.18 0.29 -3.44
CA SER A 6 -15.93 0.47 -4.68
C SER A 6 -16.36 1.93 -4.80
N ASN A 7 -16.15 2.53 -5.98
CA ASN A 7 -16.53 3.93 -6.27
C ASN A 7 -16.02 4.96 -5.23
N GLY A 8 -14.85 4.70 -4.64
CA GLY A 8 -14.26 5.55 -3.60
C GLY A 8 -14.89 5.37 -2.22
N GLU A 9 -15.71 4.36 -1.99
CA GLU A 9 -16.26 4.03 -0.69
C GLU A 9 -15.71 2.70 -0.19
N ILE A 10 -15.46 2.61 1.11
CA ILE A 10 -15.12 1.37 1.80
C ILE A 10 -16.35 0.82 2.52
N SER A 11 -16.55 -0.49 2.39
CA SER A 11 -17.57 -1.26 3.08
C SER A 11 -17.01 -2.57 3.62
N ALA A 12 -17.70 -3.17 4.59
CA ALA A 12 -17.38 -4.48 5.14
C ALA A 12 -18.52 -5.46 4.86
N HIS A 13 -18.18 -6.70 4.55
CA HIS A 13 -19.12 -7.76 4.22
C HIS A 13 -18.76 -9.05 4.96
N GLY A 14 -19.76 -9.87 5.26
CA GLY A 14 -19.55 -11.26 5.70
C GLY A 14 -18.78 -12.04 4.62
N ALA A 15 -17.81 -12.86 5.00
CA ALA A 15 -17.02 -13.60 3.99
C ALA A 15 -17.74 -14.81 3.41
N THR A 16 -18.78 -15.30 4.09
CA THR A 16 -19.52 -16.50 3.68
C THR A 16 -20.81 -16.16 2.97
N ASP A 17 -21.53 -15.14 3.45
CA ASP A 17 -22.84 -14.74 2.97
C ASP A 17 -22.82 -13.42 2.16
N LEU A 18 -21.68 -12.73 2.12
CA LEU A 18 -21.46 -11.45 1.42
C LEU A 18 -22.38 -10.31 1.89
N LYS A 19 -23.14 -10.51 2.97
CA LYS A 19 -24.05 -9.50 3.48
C LYS A 19 -23.27 -8.30 4.03
N PRO A 20 -23.75 -7.07 3.81
CA PRO A 20 -23.15 -5.88 4.41
C PRO A 20 -23.08 -5.99 5.93
N LEU A 21 -21.97 -5.53 6.49
CA LEU A 21 -21.76 -5.36 7.92
C LEU A 21 -21.82 -3.86 8.22
N ASP A 22 -22.52 -3.51 9.29
CA ASP A 22 -22.75 -2.11 9.67
C ASP A 22 -21.56 -1.54 10.45
N PHE A 23 -20.47 -1.24 9.72
CA PHE A 23 -19.27 -0.63 10.27
C PHE A 23 -19.24 0.86 9.95
N ASP A 24 -18.89 1.67 10.94
CA ASP A 24 -18.76 3.11 10.75
C ASP A 24 -17.45 3.45 10.02
N PHE A 25 -17.57 3.75 8.72
CA PHE A 25 -16.49 4.27 7.88
C PHE A 25 -16.66 5.78 7.56
N SER A 26 -17.40 6.52 8.39
CA SER A 26 -17.67 7.95 8.19
C SER A 26 -16.43 8.83 8.15
N LYS A 27 -15.28 8.36 8.69
CA LYS A 27 -14.00 9.07 8.62
C LYS A 27 -13.27 8.88 7.29
N ALA A 28 -13.67 7.90 6.48
CA ALA A 28 -13.04 7.61 5.20
C ALA A 28 -13.92 7.98 3.99
N ASN A 29 -15.18 7.51 3.95
CA ASN A 29 -16.04 7.61 2.76
C ASN A 29 -16.24 9.04 2.23
N PRO A 30 -16.46 10.08 3.07
CA PRO A 30 -16.60 11.46 2.58
C PRO A 30 -15.37 11.99 1.82
N HIS A 31 -14.21 11.37 2.02
CA HIS A 31 -12.93 11.80 1.45
C HIS A 31 -12.46 10.95 0.26
N GLN A 32 -13.29 10.01 -0.20
CA GLN A 32 -12.98 9.02 -1.25
C GLN A 32 -11.76 8.14 -0.95
N VAL A 33 -12.00 6.85 -0.79
CA VAL A 33 -10.96 5.85 -0.56
C VAL A 33 -10.18 5.58 -1.83
N ARG A 34 -8.85 5.77 -1.77
CA ARG A 34 -7.92 5.53 -2.88
C ARG A 34 -7.39 4.10 -2.90
N LEU A 35 -7.00 3.60 -1.73
CA LEU A 35 -6.55 2.22 -1.52
C LEU A 35 -6.64 1.85 -0.03
N VAL A 36 -6.53 0.55 0.25
CA VAL A 36 -6.49 -0.01 1.59
C VAL A 36 -5.30 -0.95 1.76
N CYS A 37 -4.82 -1.09 2.99
CA CYS A 37 -3.90 -2.16 3.37
C CYS A 37 -4.19 -2.63 4.80
N VAL A 38 -3.78 -3.86 5.12
CA VAL A 38 -3.91 -4.42 6.47
C VAL A 38 -2.53 -4.69 7.05
N ASN A 39 -2.37 -4.53 8.36
CA ASN A 39 -1.09 -4.81 9.01
C ASN A 39 -0.81 -6.32 9.02
N GLN A 40 0.26 -6.73 8.34
CA GLN A 40 0.69 -8.12 8.36
C GLN A 40 1.47 -8.43 9.65
N ARG A 41 1.13 -9.55 10.31
CA ARG A 41 1.77 -10.10 11.53
C ARG A 41 1.90 -9.13 12.73
N GLY A 42 0.96 -8.19 12.92
CA GLY A 42 0.93 -7.30 14.08
C GLY A 42 0.11 -7.85 15.28
N PRO A 43 0.54 -7.70 16.54
CA PRO A 43 -0.18 -8.18 17.73
C PRO A 43 -1.13 -7.14 18.35
N PRO A 44 -2.17 -7.52 19.13
CA PRO A 44 -3.04 -8.70 19.00
C PRO A 44 -4.22 -8.44 18.04
N HIS A 45 -4.24 -7.29 17.35
CA HIS A 45 -5.42 -6.82 16.65
C HIS A 45 -5.10 -6.39 15.21
N PHE A 46 -5.88 -6.90 14.26
CA PHE A 46 -5.83 -6.47 12.86
C PHE A 46 -6.17 -4.99 12.74
N ARG A 47 -5.42 -4.26 11.95
CA ARG A 47 -5.65 -2.86 11.62
C ARG A 47 -5.83 -2.71 10.13
N LEU A 48 -6.71 -1.80 9.77
CA LEU A 48 -7.03 -1.44 8.39
C LEU A 48 -6.59 0.01 8.17
N GLY A 49 -5.67 0.21 7.23
CA GLY A 49 -5.18 1.51 6.82
C GLY A 49 -5.87 1.91 5.52
N VAL A 50 -6.42 3.11 5.48
CA VAL A 50 -7.24 3.62 4.37
C VAL A 50 -6.62 4.91 3.86
N GLY A 51 -6.04 4.88 2.67
CA GLY A 51 -5.51 6.06 2.00
C GLY A 51 -6.65 6.84 1.34
N LEU A 52 -6.67 8.16 1.52
CA LEU A 52 -7.74 9.03 1.04
C LEU A 52 -7.31 9.83 -0.20
N LEU A 53 -8.24 10.05 -1.13
CA LEU A 53 -8.00 10.73 -2.41
C LEU A 53 -8.23 12.25 -2.30
N LYS A 54 -9.35 12.67 -1.70
CA LYS A 54 -9.69 14.10 -1.55
C LYS A 54 -9.04 14.75 -0.33
N ARG A 55 -8.30 13.97 0.46
CA ARG A 55 -7.61 14.40 1.66
C ARG A 55 -6.26 13.69 1.69
N LYS A 56 -5.17 14.45 1.84
CA LYS A 56 -3.82 13.88 1.99
C LYS A 56 -3.68 13.29 3.40
N ALA A 57 -4.29 12.13 3.60
CA ALA A 57 -4.31 11.46 4.89
C ALA A 57 -4.48 9.94 4.75
N ILE A 58 -4.08 9.24 5.81
CA ILE A 58 -4.36 7.82 6.03
C ILE A 58 -5.19 7.71 7.31
N VAL A 59 -6.36 7.07 7.21
CA VAL A 59 -7.19 6.72 8.36
C VAL A 59 -6.90 5.29 8.77
N ILE A 60 -6.76 5.05 10.07
CA ILE A 60 -6.56 3.72 10.64
C ILE A 60 -7.79 3.30 11.42
N TYR A 61 -8.26 2.09 11.14
CA TYR A 61 -9.27 1.40 11.92
C TYR A 61 -8.67 0.22 12.67
N GLN A 62 -9.15 -0.03 13.88
CA GLN A 62 -8.76 -1.16 14.73
C GLN A 62 -9.85 -2.22 14.73
N TYR A 63 -9.49 -3.46 14.44
CA TYR A 63 -10.38 -4.60 14.62
C TYR A 63 -10.50 -4.97 16.10
N HIS A 64 -11.73 -5.10 16.59
CA HIS A 64 -12.03 -5.58 17.93
C HIS A 64 -12.69 -6.96 17.85
N SER A 65 -12.06 -7.96 18.46
CA SER A 65 -12.55 -9.36 18.39
C SER A 65 -13.81 -9.61 19.22
N SER A 66 -14.06 -8.81 20.27
CA SER A 66 -15.28 -8.90 21.09
C SER A 66 -16.52 -8.59 20.25
N ASP A 67 -16.44 -7.52 19.47
CA ASP A 67 -17.56 -6.96 18.73
C ASP A 67 -17.51 -7.34 17.24
N LYS A 68 -16.43 -8.03 16.85
CA LYS A 68 -16.09 -8.44 15.48
C LYS A 68 -16.18 -7.27 14.49
N SER A 69 -15.81 -6.06 14.92
CA SER A 69 -15.98 -4.82 14.17
C SER A 69 -14.67 -4.05 14.01
N TYR A 70 -14.63 -3.18 12.99
CA TYR A 70 -13.60 -2.16 12.87
C TYR A 70 -14.11 -0.84 13.46
N THR A 71 -13.29 -0.20 14.30
CA THR A 71 -13.57 1.12 14.87
C THR A 71 -12.48 2.10 14.47
N PHE A 72 -12.83 3.38 14.30
CA PHE A 72 -11.84 4.41 14.02
C PHE A 72 -10.83 4.50 15.16
N LEU A 73 -9.54 4.42 14.81
CA LEU A 73 -8.44 4.53 15.78
C LEU A 73 -7.78 5.91 15.72
N ARG A 74 -7.44 6.38 14.51
CA ARG A 74 -6.70 7.64 14.28
C ARG A 74 -6.61 7.99 12.80
N GLU A 75 -6.17 9.21 12.53
CA GLU A 75 -5.82 9.73 11.21
C GLU A 75 -4.40 10.31 11.24
N PHE A 76 -3.65 10.10 10.16
CA PHE A 76 -2.35 10.73 9.93
C PHE A 76 -2.40 11.55 8.65
N SER A 77 -1.97 12.81 8.73
CA SER A 77 -1.74 13.62 7.54
C SER A 77 -0.55 13.04 6.75
N THR A 78 -0.65 13.09 5.42
CA THR A 78 0.40 12.68 4.50
C THR A 78 0.83 13.88 3.66
N GLN A 79 2.04 13.81 3.11
CA GLN A 79 2.57 14.84 2.21
C GLN A 79 1.84 14.88 0.85
N ASP A 80 1.32 13.74 0.41
CA ASP A 80 0.53 13.62 -0.82
C ASP A 80 -0.51 12.50 -0.72
N VAL A 81 -1.29 12.29 -1.78
CA VAL A 81 -2.24 11.19 -1.91
C VAL A 81 -1.48 9.86 -1.91
N PRO A 82 -1.74 8.94 -0.97
CA PRO A 82 -1.16 7.60 -1.00
C PRO A 82 -1.57 6.86 -2.27
N GLU A 83 -0.61 6.29 -2.99
CA GLU A 83 -0.83 5.54 -4.24
C GLU A 83 -0.49 4.05 -4.09
N ALA A 84 0.42 3.72 -3.17
CA ALA A 84 0.74 2.36 -2.78
C ALA A 84 0.99 2.28 -1.28
N MET A 85 0.63 1.15 -0.66
CA MET A 85 0.88 0.94 0.77
C MET A 85 1.21 -0.53 1.05
N SER A 86 2.17 -0.75 1.94
CA SER A 86 2.39 -2.06 2.54
C SER A 86 2.76 -1.94 3.99
N TRP A 87 2.18 -2.80 4.84
CA TRP A 87 2.19 -2.60 6.27
C TRP A 87 2.62 -3.87 7.00
N TYR A 88 3.67 -3.74 7.80
CA TYR A 88 4.17 -4.80 8.68
C TYR A 88 4.30 -4.28 10.11
N ARG A 89 3.71 -5.00 11.07
CA ARG A 89 3.67 -4.58 12.50
C ARG A 89 3.16 -3.14 12.67
N ASN A 90 4.03 -2.23 13.14
CA ASN A 90 3.74 -0.84 13.43
C ASN A 90 4.32 0.13 12.36
N LYS A 91 4.81 -0.40 11.24
CA LYS A 91 5.49 0.36 10.20
C LYS A 91 4.81 0.15 8.84
N MET A 92 4.43 1.23 8.20
CA MET A 92 3.79 1.24 6.90
C MET A 92 4.66 1.98 5.91
N VAL A 93 5.04 1.32 4.82
CA VAL A 93 5.61 2.02 3.67
C VAL A 93 4.47 2.57 2.83
N VAL A 94 4.54 3.87 2.57
CA VAL A 94 3.58 4.62 1.77
C VAL A 94 4.32 5.15 0.54
N GLY A 95 3.88 4.70 -0.63
CA GLY A 95 4.32 5.23 -1.91
C GLY A 95 3.41 6.36 -2.37
N TYR A 96 4.01 7.47 -2.73
CA TYR A 96 3.40 8.59 -3.44
C TYR A 96 3.91 8.62 -4.87
N LYS A 97 3.37 9.53 -5.70
CA LYS A 97 3.74 9.62 -7.12
C LYS A 97 5.24 9.76 -7.38
N THR A 98 5.99 10.41 -6.49
CA THR A 98 7.41 10.71 -6.71
C THR A 98 8.31 10.35 -5.53
N SER A 99 7.79 9.75 -4.46
CA SER A 99 8.56 9.46 -3.25
C SER A 99 7.93 8.38 -2.40
N TYR A 100 8.70 7.83 -1.47
CA TYR A 100 8.25 6.82 -0.52
C TYR A 100 8.58 7.24 0.91
N TYR A 101 7.69 6.93 1.85
CA TYR A 101 7.85 7.23 3.27
C TYR A 101 7.57 6.00 4.12
N LEU A 102 8.27 5.91 5.24
CA LEU A 102 8.04 4.94 6.30
C LEU A 102 7.27 5.61 7.45
N LEU A 103 5.98 5.32 7.54
CA LEU A 103 5.08 5.81 8.60
C LEU A 103 5.08 4.85 9.81
N ASN A 104 5.16 5.41 11.02
CA ASN A 104 4.95 4.68 12.27
C ASN A 104 3.51 4.85 12.76
N ASP A 105 2.74 3.76 12.82
CA ASP A 105 1.31 3.81 13.15
C ASP A 105 1.02 4.18 14.62
N LYS A 106 2.01 4.12 15.51
CA LYS A 106 1.89 4.49 16.92
C LYS A 106 2.16 5.97 17.14
N LEU A 107 3.19 6.50 16.49
CA LEU A 107 3.68 7.86 16.71
C LEU A 107 3.18 8.86 15.66
N GLY A 108 2.77 8.39 14.49
CA GLY A 108 2.43 9.25 13.35
C GLY A 108 3.63 9.86 12.63
N GLU A 109 4.83 9.60 13.13
CA GLU A 109 6.09 10.01 12.48
C GLU A 109 6.24 9.31 11.13
N ALA A 110 6.56 10.10 10.10
CA ALA A 110 6.86 9.62 8.76
C ALA A 110 8.28 10.04 8.36
N THR A 111 9.11 9.08 8.00
CA THR A 111 10.50 9.31 7.56
C THR A 111 10.61 9.02 6.06
N PRO A 112 11.26 9.87 5.25
CA PRO A 112 11.48 9.56 3.84
C PRO A 112 12.34 8.30 3.70
N ILE A 113 12.01 7.46 2.72
CA ILE A 113 12.88 6.35 2.34
C ILE A 113 14.03 6.91 1.51
N ASN A 114 15.27 6.53 1.86
CA ASN A 114 16.48 7.01 1.21
C ASN A 114 16.71 6.29 -0.12
N ALA A 115 15.87 6.59 -1.10
CA ALA A 115 15.94 6.04 -2.44
C ALA A 115 15.40 7.05 -3.47
N PRO A 116 15.86 6.98 -4.73
CA PRO A 116 15.24 7.73 -5.82
C PRO A 116 13.75 7.40 -5.93
N GLY A 117 12.94 8.40 -6.26
CA GLY A 117 11.52 8.19 -6.54
C GLY A 117 11.23 7.61 -7.93
N ILE A 118 9.95 7.61 -8.29
CA ILE A 118 9.48 7.48 -9.67
C ILE A 118 9.70 8.82 -10.39
N GLN A 119 10.17 8.76 -11.64
CA GLN A 119 10.48 9.94 -12.45
C GLN A 119 9.41 10.19 -13.52
N ASP A 120 8.88 9.14 -14.12
CA ASP A 120 7.78 9.23 -15.08
C ASP A 120 6.42 9.41 -14.35
N PRO A 121 5.71 10.53 -14.55
CA PRO A 121 4.44 10.80 -13.87
C PRO A 121 3.31 9.81 -14.24
N THR A 122 3.45 9.09 -15.35
CA THR A 122 2.49 8.07 -15.79
C THR A 122 2.65 6.75 -15.04
N VAL A 123 3.80 6.54 -14.40
CA VAL A 123 4.08 5.36 -13.56
C VAL A 123 3.48 5.57 -12.17
N PHE A 124 3.05 4.48 -11.54
CA PHE A 124 2.56 4.47 -10.17
C PHE A 124 3.57 3.76 -9.26
N PRO A 125 3.71 4.20 -8.00
CA PRO A 125 4.62 3.54 -7.08
C PRO A 125 4.18 2.10 -6.83
N VAL A 126 5.15 1.22 -6.61
CA VAL A 126 4.92 -0.16 -6.20
C VAL A 126 5.57 -0.36 -4.84
N VAL A 127 4.83 -0.96 -3.91
CA VAL A 127 5.34 -1.35 -2.59
C VAL A 127 4.90 -2.78 -2.33
N LYS A 128 5.86 -3.68 -2.09
CA LYS A 128 5.56 -5.08 -1.79
C LYS A 128 6.32 -5.57 -0.56
N LEU A 129 5.59 -5.96 0.47
CA LEU A 129 6.16 -6.67 1.61
C LEU A 129 6.61 -8.07 1.17
N LEU A 130 7.85 -8.40 1.52
CA LEU A 130 8.52 -9.67 1.28
C LEU A 130 8.76 -10.41 2.61
N PRO A 131 9.12 -11.70 2.57
CA PRO A 131 9.56 -12.41 3.76
C PRO A 131 10.76 -11.74 4.44
N LYS A 132 11.03 -12.13 5.70
CA LYS A 132 12.16 -11.62 6.50
C LYS A 132 12.15 -10.12 6.76
N GLU A 133 10.97 -9.52 6.78
CA GLU A 133 10.82 -8.12 7.15
C GLU A 133 11.53 -7.19 6.14
N GLU A 134 11.38 -7.48 4.85
CA GLU A 134 11.90 -6.65 3.76
C GLU A 134 10.76 -6.11 2.92
N ILE A 135 10.93 -4.91 2.36
CA ILE A 135 9.96 -4.31 1.46
C ILE A 135 10.65 -4.01 0.14
N LEU A 136 10.05 -4.45 -0.97
CA LEU A 136 10.43 -4.04 -2.30
C LEU A 136 9.70 -2.74 -2.64
N VAL A 137 10.42 -1.76 -3.18
CA VAL A 137 9.83 -0.58 -3.82
C VAL A 137 10.36 -0.42 -5.25
N ALA A 138 9.53 0.10 -6.15
CA ALA A 138 9.95 0.46 -7.50
C ALA A 138 10.48 1.91 -7.53
N VAL A 139 11.66 2.11 -8.10
CA VAL A 139 12.37 3.38 -8.21
C VAL A 139 12.87 3.54 -9.63
N MET A 140 13.14 4.78 -10.05
CA MET A 140 13.63 5.07 -11.41
C MET A 140 12.82 4.34 -12.49
N ASP A 141 11.50 4.31 -12.28
CA ASP A 141 10.45 3.73 -13.11
C ASP A 141 10.46 2.19 -13.25
N ARG A 142 11.64 1.56 -13.33
CA ARG A 142 11.81 0.13 -13.68
C ARG A 142 12.78 -0.65 -12.79
N VAL A 143 13.27 -0.04 -11.72
CA VAL A 143 14.24 -0.66 -10.81
C VAL A 143 13.59 -0.98 -9.48
N GLY A 144 13.62 -2.24 -9.07
CA GLY A 144 13.21 -2.70 -7.76
C GLY A 144 14.38 -2.69 -6.80
N ILE A 145 14.20 -2.04 -5.65
CA ILE A 145 15.17 -2.08 -4.56
C ILE A 145 14.51 -2.60 -3.29
N PHE A 146 15.33 -3.14 -2.39
CA PHE A 146 14.90 -3.62 -1.09
C PHE A 146 15.12 -2.54 -0.04
N VAL A 147 14.13 -2.32 0.82
CA VAL A 147 14.14 -1.32 1.87
C VAL A 147 13.85 -2.01 3.20
N GLY A 148 14.63 -1.65 4.22
CA GLY A 148 14.44 -2.12 5.58
C GLY A 148 13.46 -1.26 6.38
N PHE A 149 13.12 -1.70 7.59
CA PHE A 149 12.22 -0.96 8.49
C PHE A 149 12.87 0.22 9.22
N THR A 150 14.08 0.62 8.81
CA THR A 150 14.72 1.90 9.18
C THR A 150 14.47 3.00 8.14
N GLY A 151 14.00 2.64 6.95
CA GLY A 151 13.85 3.56 5.80
C GLY A 151 15.05 3.54 4.85
N ASP A 152 16.09 2.78 5.16
CA ASP A 152 17.28 2.67 4.33
C ASP A 152 17.16 1.56 3.28
N ALA A 153 17.77 1.80 2.12
CA ALA A 153 17.98 0.76 1.13
C ALA A 153 18.90 -0.33 1.70
N VAL A 154 18.51 -1.59 1.53
CA VAL A 154 19.32 -2.73 1.92
C VAL A 154 20.41 -2.93 0.85
N ALA A 155 21.65 -3.14 1.28
CA ALA A 155 22.79 -3.40 0.40
C ALA A 155 22.67 -4.78 -0.28
N LYS A 156 21.83 -4.86 -1.32
CA LYS A 156 21.55 -6.04 -2.14
C LYS A 156 21.48 -5.64 -3.62
N ASN A 157 21.54 -6.64 -4.49
CA ASN A 157 21.28 -6.43 -5.92
C ASN A 157 19.87 -5.86 -6.12
N SER A 158 19.75 -4.93 -7.06
CA SER A 158 18.47 -4.44 -7.55
C SER A 158 17.87 -5.41 -8.58
N ILE A 159 16.58 -5.26 -8.83
CA ILE A 159 15.86 -5.98 -9.89
C ILE A 159 15.53 -4.98 -10.99
N THR A 160 15.92 -5.23 -12.22
CA THR A 160 15.54 -4.36 -13.35
C THR A 160 14.51 -5.07 -14.21
N TRP A 161 13.32 -4.48 -14.32
CA TRP A 161 12.27 -4.97 -15.21
C TRP A 161 12.45 -4.42 -16.63
N SER A 162 11.97 -5.15 -17.63
CA SER A 162 11.94 -4.68 -19.02
C SER A 162 11.08 -3.41 -19.17
N GLN A 163 10.03 -3.31 -18.36
CA GLN A 163 9.04 -2.23 -18.33
C GLN A 163 8.66 -1.89 -16.88
N SER A 164 8.05 -0.73 -16.68
CA SER A 164 7.62 -0.29 -15.35
C SER A 164 6.54 -1.23 -14.81
N PRO A 165 6.75 -1.87 -13.65
CA PRO A 165 5.76 -2.78 -13.10
C PRO A 165 4.54 -2.00 -12.63
N GLN A 166 3.35 -2.46 -13.00
CA GLN A 166 2.07 -1.99 -12.45
C GLN A 166 1.76 -2.64 -11.10
N GLN A 167 2.16 -3.90 -10.95
CA GLN A 167 2.01 -4.65 -9.71
C GLN A 167 3.17 -5.62 -9.56
N VAL A 168 3.56 -5.88 -8.31
CA VAL A 168 4.52 -6.92 -7.97
C VAL A 168 3.93 -7.86 -6.93
N GLU A 169 4.02 -9.16 -7.21
CA GLU A 169 3.58 -10.23 -6.33
C GLU A 169 4.75 -11.13 -5.91
N PHE A 170 4.64 -11.68 -4.72
CA PHE A 170 5.61 -12.62 -4.18
C PHE A 170 4.90 -13.92 -3.81
N SER A 171 5.37 -15.03 -4.36
CA SER A 171 4.83 -16.36 -4.08
C SER A 171 5.96 -17.36 -3.87
N SER A 172 6.11 -17.86 -2.64
CA SER A 172 7.19 -18.75 -2.20
C SER A 172 8.61 -18.25 -2.47
N SER A 173 9.13 -18.50 -3.67
CA SER A 173 10.49 -18.11 -4.09
C SER A 173 10.48 -17.31 -5.39
N TYR A 174 9.29 -16.97 -5.88
CA TYR A 174 9.08 -16.24 -7.12
C TYR A 174 8.64 -14.81 -6.81
N LEU A 175 9.32 -13.86 -7.44
CA LEU A 175 8.86 -12.49 -7.57
C LEU A 175 8.31 -12.32 -8.99
N MET A 176 7.06 -11.92 -9.09
CA MET A 176 6.36 -11.76 -10.36
C MET A 176 5.98 -10.29 -10.50
N ALA A 177 6.15 -9.73 -11.69
CA ALA A 177 5.72 -8.39 -12.01
C ALA A 177 4.72 -8.43 -13.16
N LEU A 178 3.62 -7.69 -13.00
CA LEU A 178 2.73 -7.35 -14.10
C LEU A 178 3.19 -6.02 -14.68
N ALA A 179 3.51 -6.00 -15.97
CA ALA A 179 3.79 -4.78 -16.71
C ALA A 179 2.71 -4.57 -17.78
N ALA A 180 2.44 -3.32 -18.14
CA ALA A 180 1.54 -3.01 -19.23
C ALA A 180 2.15 -3.47 -20.56
N GLU A 181 1.37 -4.14 -21.40
CA GLU A 181 1.79 -4.43 -22.77
C GLU A 181 2.11 -3.11 -23.49
N SER A 182 3.32 -3.01 -24.04
CA SER A 182 3.55 -2.08 -25.14
C SER A 182 3.09 -2.79 -26.39
N TRP A 183 2.09 -2.26 -27.09
CA TRP A 183 1.74 -2.72 -28.43
C TRP A 183 3.00 -2.72 -29.31
N CYS A 184 3.58 -3.89 -29.58
CA CYS A 184 4.54 -4.10 -30.66
C CYS A 184 3.73 -4.38 -31.93
N GLY A 185 3.11 -3.34 -32.48
CA GLY A 185 2.54 -3.38 -33.81
C GLY A 185 3.32 -2.43 -34.70
N ASP A 186 4.30 -2.94 -35.45
CA ASP A 186 4.77 -2.26 -36.66
C ASP A 186 3.70 -2.46 -37.74
N PRO A 187 3.09 -1.41 -38.32
CA PRO A 187 2.15 -1.55 -39.43
C PRO A 187 2.84 -1.82 -40.78
N SER A 188 4.13 -2.17 -40.80
CA SER A 188 4.91 -2.30 -42.03
C SER A 188 5.70 -3.61 -42.09
N SER A 189 5.01 -4.68 -42.50
CA SER A 189 5.60 -5.83 -43.19
C SER A 189 4.56 -6.46 -44.09
#